data_AF-A0A7R9KG52-F1
#
_entry.id   AF-A0A7R9KG52-F1
#
_cell.length_a   1.000
_cell.length_b   1.000
_cell.length_c   1.000
_cell.angle_alpha   90.00
_cell.angle_beta   90.00
_cell.angle_gamma   90.00
#
_symmetry.space_group_name_H-M   'P 1'
#
loop_
_entity.id
_entity.type
_entity.pdbx_description
1 polymer ?
#
loop_
_entity_poly.entity_id
_entity_poly.type
_entity_poly.pdbx_seq_one_letter_code
_entity_poly.pdbx_strand_id
1 'polypeptide(L)'
;MITMGATTSSLNNDSDGGSERCTGEPKQVIKVSADRRLELDLEALEGILLRDSIRDKPVVVVSIAGDFRKGKSFMLNFFLRYLQSGSGTTDDWLGSTDTPLEGFSWRGGRQLVTTGILMWSEPFVVKLADGQEVAIVLMDTQGAYDSEYTVRHSAIVFALSTMVSSIQVFNLMHNLQENDLQVLELFTDFGRLALTTTDKIPFQKLMFLIRDWSFPYEHPYGLTGGQQFLNEKLIIKENHAEELKQIRRHIKSCFSDIGCYLMPHPGLKVATNDGFDGRLADIDAAFVDNIKTFVPLILDPNKNNVIVKEIGGRPITGKQLVDCFKMYFDDLTSSVTVKCPLDQEHAKSRK
;
A
#
# COMPACT_ATOMS: atom_id res chain seq x y z
N MET A 1 7.49 74.59 32.34
CA MET A 1 7.09 73.30 32.94
C MET A 1 6.55 72.45 31.80
N ILE A 2 7.07 71.22 31.66
CA ILE A 2 6.57 70.11 30.83
C ILE A 2 6.87 70.16 29.32
N THR A 3 7.86 69.33 28.97
CA THR A 3 8.07 68.60 27.72
C THR A 3 6.91 67.64 27.44
N MET A 4 6.45 67.53 26.19
CA MET A 4 5.86 66.28 25.67
C MET A 4 6.29 66.07 24.22
N GLY A 5 7.00 64.96 23.99
CA GLY A 5 7.47 64.49 22.70
C GLY A 5 6.40 63.70 21.96
N ALA A 6 6.56 63.65 20.63
CA ALA A 6 5.78 62.79 19.75
C ALA A 6 6.38 61.39 19.73
N THR A 7 5.55 60.39 20.02
CA THR A 7 5.79 58.98 19.72
C THR A 7 4.48 58.39 19.23
N THR A 8 4.46 57.89 18.00
CA THR A 8 3.64 56.72 17.66
C THR A 8 4.37 55.87 16.62
N SER A 9 4.56 54.64 17.03
CA SER A 9 5.29 53.53 16.45
C SER A 9 4.71 52.99 15.16
N SER A 10 5.61 52.70 14.23
CA SER A 10 5.49 51.74 13.15
C SER A 10 5.33 50.32 13.69
N LEU A 11 4.29 49.60 13.24
CA LEU A 11 4.19 48.15 13.35
C LEU A 11 3.87 47.59 11.95
N ASN A 12 4.89 46.98 11.36
CA ASN A 12 4.76 46.05 10.25
C ASN A 12 4.02 44.81 10.77
N ASN A 13 2.97 44.39 10.09
CA ASN A 13 2.44 43.03 10.23
C ASN A 13 2.91 42.22 9.03
N ASP A 14 3.95 41.42 9.27
CA ASP A 14 4.30 40.27 8.46
C ASP A 14 3.14 39.26 8.51
N SER A 15 2.65 38.88 7.34
CA SER A 15 1.91 37.63 7.16
C SER A 15 2.58 36.88 6.01
N ASP A 16 3.77 36.36 6.30
CA ASP A 16 4.40 35.32 5.49
C ASP A 16 3.63 34.02 5.78
N GLY A 17 2.75 33.66 4.83
CA GLY A 17 2.01 32.41 4.84
C GLY A 17 2.98 31.27 4.59
N GLY A 18 3.60 30.78 5.66
CA GLY A 18 4.40 29.56 5.65
C GLY A 18 3.53 28.39 5.20
N SER A 19 3.76 27.92 3.98
CA SER A 19 3.38 26.58 3.54
C SER A 19 3.87 25.58 4.58
N GLU A 20 2.95 24.97 5.34
CA GLU A 20 3.26 23.81 6.16
C GLU A 20 3.74 22.69 5.21
N ARG A 21 5.06 22.50 5.18
CA ARG A 21 5.74 21.45 4.41
C ARG A 21 5.32 20.08 4.93
N CYS A 22 5.22 19.11 4.01
CA CYS A 22 5.12 17.67 4.30
C CYS A 22 6.05 17.28 5.45
N THR A 23 5.50 16.96 6.62
CA THR A 23 6.30 16.68 7.83
C THR A 23 6.92 15.29 7.87
N GLY A 24 6.66 14.44 6.86
CA GLY A 24 7.18 13.08 6.79
C GLY A 24 8.00 12.78 5.55
N GLU A 25 8.69 11.64 5.59
CA GLU A 25 9.52 11.13 4.52
C GLU A 25 9.42 9.58 4.44
N PRO A 26 9.72 8.97 3.30
CA PRO A 26 9.73 7.51 3.19
C PRO A 26 10.97 6.95 3.91
N LYS A 27 10.75 6.12 4.95
CA LYS A 27 11.80 5.40 5.67
C LYS A 27 11.82 3.94 5.27
N GLN A 28 12.99 3.44 4.91
CA GLN A 28 13.17 2.04 4.55
C GLN A 28 13.28 1.18 5.81
N VAL A 29 12.31 0.30 6.03
CA VAL A 29 12.23 -0.59 7.19
C VAL A 29 12.73 -2.00 6.88
N ILE A 30 12.62 -2.45 5.62
CA ILE A 30 13.31 -3.64 5.12
C ILE A 30 14.27 -3.22 4.03
N LYS A 31 15.55 -3.55 4.21
CA LYS A 31 16.65 -3.24 3.30
C LYS A 31 17.18 -4.50 2.66
N VAL A 32 17.89 -4.35 1.54
CA VAL A 32 18.73 -5.42 1.01
C VAL A 32 20.19 -5.04 1.20
N SER A 33 20.90 -5.84 1.96
CA SER A 33 22.32 -5.67 2.27
C SER A 33 23.21 -5.89 1.04
N ALA A 34 24.49 -5.55 1.17
CA ALA A 34 25.49 -5.75 0.11
C ALA A 34 25.66 -7.23 -0.27
N ASP A 35 25.47 -8.17 0.67
CA ASP A 35 25.48 -9.62 0.42
C ASP A 35 24.13 -10.16 -0.06
N ARG A 36 23.21 -9.28 -0.46
CA ARG A 36 21.89 -9.58 -1.00
C ARG A 36 21.00 -10.32 0.00
N ARG A 37 21.10 -10.03 1.30
CA ARG A 37 20.17 -10.53 2.31
C ARG A 37 19.16 -9.44 2.67
N LEU A 38 17.95 -9.86 3.02
CA LEU A 38 16.98 -8.94 3.60
C LEU A 38 17.41 -8.64 5.04
N GLU A 39 17.36 -7.37 5.42
CA GLU A 39 17.67 -6.89 6.77
C GLU A 39 16.53 -5.99 7.26
N LEU A 40 16.11 -6.20 8.52
CA LEU A 40 15.17 -5.33 9.22
C LEU A 40 15.92 -4.16 9.83
N ASP A 41 15.59 -2.94 9.40
CA ASP A 41 15.99 -1.72 10.09
C ASP A 41 15.04 -1.47 11.26
N LEU A 42 15.39 -2.06 12.41
CA LEU A 42 14.58 -1.96 13.62
C LEU A 42 14.51 -0.51 14.13
N GLU A 43 15.57 0.27 14.00
CA GLU A 43 15.59 1.66 14.46
C GLU A 43 14.62 2.51 13.63
N ALA A 44 14.59 2.33 12.31
CA ALA A 44 13.61 3.00 11.45
C ALA A 44 12.17 2.59 11.77
N LEU A 45 11.92 1.29 12.01
CA LEU A 45 10.60 0.78 12.36
C LEU A 45 10.11 1.32 13.71
N GLU A 46 10.97 1.26 14.73
CA GLU A 46 10.68 1.78 16.08
C GLU A 46 10.48 3.29 16.06
N GLY A 47 11.29 4.03 15.30
CA GLY A 47 11.16 5.47 15.12
C GLY A 47 9.81 5.92 14.54
N ILE A 48 9.10 5.02 13.85
CA ILE A 48 7.74 5.27 13.33
C ILE A 48 6.68 4.83 14.34
N LEU A 49 6.76 3.57 14.78
CA LEU A 49 5.67 2.92 15.50
C LEU A 49 5.70 3.12 17.02
N LEU A 50 6.84 3.50 17.61
CA LEU A 50 7.00 3.73 19.06
C LEU A 50 6.91 5.21 19.46
N ARG A 51 6.59 6.10 18.52
CA ARG A 51 6.30 7.51 18.82
C ARG A 51 5.18 7.62 19.85
N ASP A 52 5.28 8.56 20.78
CA ASP A 52 4.29 8.71 21.88
C ASP A 52 2.86 8.93 21.38
N SER A 53 2.69 9.58 20.23
CA SER A 53 1.38 9.77 19.60
C SER A 53 0.77 8.49 19.01
N ILE A 54 1.56 7.43 18.81
CA ILE A 54 1.20 6.23 18.01
C ILE A 54 1.27 4.94 18.82
N ARG A 55 2.30 4.76 19.67
CA ARG A 55 2.71 3.46 20.23
C ARG A 55 1.61 2.65 20.92
N ASP A 56 0.68 3.34 21.58
CA ASP A 56 -0.40 2.74 22.36
C ASP A 56 -1.76 2.79 21.62
N LYS A 57 -1.81 3.36 20.41
CA LYS A 57 -3.02 3.42 19.58
C LYS A 57 -3.14 2.17 18.69
N PRO A 58 -4.36 1.68 18.42
CA PRO A 58 -4.59 0.70 17.37
C PRO A 58 -4.09 1.22 16.02
N VAL A 59 -3.50 0.34 15.23
CA VAL A 59 -2.91 0.70 13.93
C VAL A 59 -3.73 0.20 12.77
N VAL A 60 -3.74 0.97 11.69
CA VAL A 60 -4.24 0.62 10.37
C VAL A 60 -3.04 0.65 9.45
N VAL A 61 -2.76 -0.44 8.75
CA VAL A 61 -1.60 -0.51 7.85
C VAL A 61 -2.12 -0.74 6.44
N VAL A 62 -1.96 0.27 5.59
CA VAL A 62 -2.32 0.23 4.17
C VAL A 62 -1.06 -0.04 3.37
N SER A 63 -1.01 -1.22 2.77
CA SER A 63 0.10 -1.70 1.94
C SER A 63 -0.28 -1.64 0.47
N ILE A 64 0.66 -1.26 -0.40
CA ILE A 64 0.55 -1.51 -1.84
C ILE A 64 1.67 -2.44 -2.30
N ALA A 65 1.29 -3.53 -2.96
CA ALA A 65 2.20 -4.54 -3.49
C ALA A 65 1.79 -4.99 -4.89
N GLY A 66 2.70 -5.62 -5.60
CA GLY A 66 2.51 -6.04 -7.00
C GLY A 66 3.74 -5.75 -7.85
N ASP A 67 3.63 -5.98 -9.14
CA ASP A 67 4.77 -5.98 -10.06
C ASP A 67 5.63 -4.70 -10.05
N PHE A 68 6.89 -4.88 -10.43
CA PHE A 68 7.83 -3.79 -10.62
C PHE A 68 7.38 -2.83 -11.74
N ARG A 69 7.62 -1.53 -11.52
CA ARG A 69 7.31 -0.42 -12.46
C ARG A 69 5.82 -0.24 -12.81
N LYS A 70 4.90 -0.65 -11.94
CA LYS A 70 3.44 -0.51 -12.17
C LYS A 70 2.78 0.65 -11.42
N GLY A 71 3.55 1.69 -11.08
CA GLY A 71 3.02 2.93 -10.50
C GLY A 71 2.46 2.80 -9.07
N LYS A 72 3.08 1.97 -8.22
CA LYS A 72 2.68 1.77 -6.81
C LYS A 72 2.89 3.03 -5.96
N SER A 73 4.12 3.53 -5.89
CA SER A 73 4.47 4.74 -5.15
C SER A 73 3.70 5.97 -5.67
N PHE A 74 3.49 6.05 -6.99
CA PHE A 74 2.63 7.07 -7.61
C PHE A 74 1.19 7.01 -7.07
N MET A 75 0.60 5.82 -6.99
CA MET A 75 -0.73 5.63 -6.39
C MET A 75 -0.72 6.01 -4.89
N LEU A 76 0.28 5.55 -4.14
CA LEU A 76 0.39 5.78 -2.69
C LEU A 76 0.57 7.26 -2.34
N ASN A 77 1.14 8.08 -3.22
CA ASN A 77 1.24 9.53 -3.00
C ASN A 77 -0.12 10.24 -3.07
N PHE A 78 -1.12 9.70 -3.79
CA PHE A 78 -2.50 10.20 -3.67
C PHE A 78 -3.12 9.87 -2.32
N PHE A 79 -2.78 8.70 -1.74
CA PHE A 79 -3.22 8.33 -0.40
C PHE A 79 -2.62 9.28 0.64
N LEU A 80 -1.33 9.59 0.47
CA LEU A 80 -0.63 10.56 1.30
C LEU A 80 -1.29 11.95 1.22
N ARG A 81 -1.55 12.44 0.00
CA ARG A 81 -2.19 13.74 -0.22
C ARG A 81 -3.58 13.80 0.43
N TYR A 82 -4.38 12.74 0.32
CA TYR A 82 -5.68 12.65 0.99
C TYR A 82 -5.56 12.78 2.51
N LEU A 83 -4.64 12.02 3.13
CA LEU A 83 -4.45 12.06 4.58
C LEU A 83 -3.90 13.41 5.05
N GLN A 84 -3.00 14.04 4.29
CA GLN A 84 -2.46 15.37 4.58
C GLN A 84 -3.51 16.47 4.48
N SER A 85 -4.54 16.31 3.65
CA SER A 85 -5.67 17.25 3.56
C SER A 85 -6.60 17.22 4.78
N GLY A 86 -6.34 16.33 5.77
CA GLY A 86 -7.14 16.19 6.98
C GLY A 86 -8.30 15.18 6.85
N SER A 87 -8.29 14.32 5.82
CA SER A 87 -9.31 13.28 5.58
C SER A 87 -10.75 13.83 5.53
N GLY A 88 -10.90 15.13 5.22
CA GLY A 88 -12.14 15.88 5.29
C GLY A 88 -12.95 15.83 3.99
N THR A 89 -14.27 15.97 4.14
CA THR A 89 -15.36 15.86 3.15
C THR A 89 -15.35 16.90 2.01
N THR A 90 -14.21 17.54 1.72
CA THR A 90 -14.10 18.44 0.57
C THR A 90 -13.69 17.67 -0.66
N ASP A 91 -14.47 17.76 -1.75
CA ASP A 91 -14.18 17.18 -3.07
C ASP A 91 -12.83 17.64 -3.67
N ASP A 92 -12.16 18.61 -3.04
CA ASP A 92 -10.93 19.25 -3.47
C ASP A 92 -9.66 18.79 -2.72
N TRP A 93 -9.69 17.64 -2.03
CA TRP A 93 -8.52 17.10 -1.33
C TRP A 93 -7.31 16.84 -2.25
N LEU A 94 -7.56 16.65 -3.54
CA LEU A 94 -6.53 16.50 -4.57
C LEU A 94 -5.69 17.77 -4.77
N GLY A 95 -6.19 18.92 -4.32
CA GLY A 95 -5.53 20.21 -4.41
C GLY A 95 -5.47 20.76 -5.84
N SER A 96 -4.69 21.84 -5.99
CA SER A 96 -4.48 22.50 -7.28
C SER A 96 -3.94 21.55 -8.35
N THR A 97 -4.42 21.73 -9.59
CA THR A 97 -3.98 20.95 -10.75
C THR A 97 -2.50 21.14 -11.09
N ASP A 98 -1.91 22.24 -10.62
CA ASP A 98 -0.53 22.63 -10.93
C ASP A 98 0.47 22.22 -9.84
N THR A 99 0.00 21.61 -8.74
CA THR A 99 0.86 21.16 -7.64
C THR A 99 1.45 19.77 -7.93
N PRO A 100 2.79 19.63 -7.95
CA PRO A 100 3.46 18.34 -8.12
C PRO A 100 3.08 17.30 -7.06
N LEU A 101 3.18 16.02 -7.42
CA LEU A 101 2.89 14.92 -6.51
C LEU A 101 4.15 14.49 -5.74
N GLU A 102 4.19 14.87 -4.47
CA GLU A 102 5.27 14.58 -3.54
C GLU A 102 4.95 13.37 -2.64
N GLY A 103 5.98 12.80 -2.00
CA GLY A 103 5.84 11.68 -1.09
C GLY A 103 6.90 10.60 -1.28
N PHE A 104 6.47 9.35 -1.38
CA PHE A 104 7.34 8.23 -1.76
C PHE A 104 7.98 8.53 -3.11
N SER A 105 9.28 8.27 -3.23
CA SER A 105 10.02 8.49 -4.47
C SER A 105 9.41 7.66 -5.61
N TRP A 106 9.15 8.31 -6.73
CA TRP A 106 8.64 7.69 -7.95
C TRP A 106 9.25 8.40 -9.16
N ARG A 107 9.52 7.65 -10.24
CA ARG A 107 10.06 8.21 -11.49
C ARG A 107 9.76 7.31 -12.67
N GLY A 108 9.73 7.89 -13.88
CA GLY A 108 9.82 7.16 -15.15
C GLY A 108 11.13 6.35 -15.30
N GLY A 109 11.29 5.60 -16.39
CA GLY A 109 12.53 4.86 -16.69
C GLY A 109 12.60 3.39 -16.23
N ARG A 110 13.79 2.78 -16.27
CA ARG A 110 14.02 1.34 -15.97
C ARG A 110 14.67 1.07 -14.62
N GLN A 111 15.29 2.07 -14.00
CA GLN A 111 16.02 1.89 -12.76
C GLN A 111 15.09 1.74 -11.55
N LEU A 112 15.58 0.98 -10.57
CA LEU A 112 14.93 0.81 -9.27
C LEU A 112 14.72 2.15 -8.57
N VAL A 113 13.66 2.19 -7.77
CA VAL A 113 13.30 3.33 -6.92
C VAL A 113 13.04 2.83 -5.51
N THR A 114 12.28 1.74 -5.39
CA THR A 114 11.88 1.13 -4.12
C THR A 114 12.55 -0.24 -3.96
N THR A 115 13.29 -0.45 -2.87
CA THR A 115 13.87 -1.76 -2.49
C THR A 115 13.37 -2.17 -1.11
N GLY A 116 13.06 -3.47 -0.92
CA GLY A 116 12.46 -3.98 0.30
C GLY A 116 11.09 -3.36 0.64
N ILE A 117 10.95 -2.78 1.83
CA ILE A 117 9.71 -2.17 2.34
C ILE A 117 10.02 -0.77 2.87
N LEU A 118 9.23 0.22 2.45
CA LEU A 118 9.27 1.58 2.97
C LEU A 118 7.97 1.90 3.68
N MET A 119 8.08 2.63 4.79
CA MET A 119 6.93 3.20 5.51
C MET A 119 7.05 4.72 5.55
N TRP A 120 5.91 5.40 5.56
CA TRP A 120 5.90 6.84 5.77
C TRP A 120 6.27 7.16 7.23
N SER A 121 7.19 8.10 7.45
CA SER A 121 7.78 8.35 8.79
C SER A 121 6.81 8.94 9.82
N GLU A 122 5.71 9.53 9.35
CA GLU A 122 4.72 10.24 10.15
C GLU A 122 3.34 9.59 9.99
N PRO A 123 2.97 8.61 10.83
CA PRO A 123 1.64 8.02 10.80
C PRO A 123 0.54 9.05 11.08
N PHE A 124 -0.63 8.87 10.44
CA PHE A 124 -1.75 9.78 10.55
C PHE A 124 -2.72 9.32 11.63
N VAL A 125 -2.87 10.10 12.71
CA VAL A 125 -3.88 9.82 13.73
C VAL A 125 -5.23 10.35 13.25
N VAL A 126 -6.20 9.46 13.10
CA VAL A 126 -7.56 9.80 12.69
C VAL A 126 -8.57 9.27 13.71
N LYS A 127 -9.73 9.93 13.78
CA LYS A 127 -10.86 9.51 14.60
C LYS A 127 -11.88 8.79 13.74
N LEU A 128 -12.19 7.55 14.08
CA LEU A 128 -13.23 6.75 13.43
C LEU A 128 -14.62 7.24 13.79
N ALA A 129 -15.63 6.78 13.04
CA ALA A 129 -17.04 7.13 13.26
C ALA A 129 -17.56 6.79 14.66
N ASP A 130 -17.02 5.75 15.30
CA ASP A 130 -17.34 5.34 16.68
C ASP A 130 -16.60 6.16 17.75
N GLY A 131 -15.72 7.08 17.32
CA GLY A 131 -14.92 7.94 18.17
C GLY A 131 -13.57 7.36 18.58
N GLN A 132 -13.23 6.13 18.17
CA GLN A 132 -11.92 5.54 18.43
C GLN A 132 -10.82 6.27 17.63
N GLU A 133 -9.71 6.60 18.27
CA GLU A 133 -8.52 7.09 17.58
C GLU A 133 -7.66 5.93 17.11
N VAL A 134 -7.23 5.98 15.86
CA VAL A 134 -6.36 4.98 15.24
C VAL A 134 -5.23 5.66 14.48
N ALA A 135 -4.10 4.97 14.32
CA ALA A 135 -2.96 5.45 13.56
C ALA A 135 -2.88 4.75 12.19
N ILE A 136 -2.99 5.52 11.11
CA ILE A 136 -2.85 5.03 9.73
C ILE A 136 -1.37 5.10 9.32
N VAL A 137 -0.83 3.96 8.90
CA VAL A 137 0.52 3.81 8.35
C VAL A 137 0.40 3.42 6.88
N LEU A 138 1.10 4.17 6.01
CA LEU A 138 1.25 3.84 4.60
C LEU A 138 2.55 3.05 4.38
N MET A 139 2.46 1.94 3.65
CA MET A 139 3.57 1.06 3.35
C MET A 139 3.70 0.82 1.84
N ASP A 140 4.83 1.21 1.27
CA ASP A 140 5.20 0.92 -0.11
C ASP A 140 6.14 -0.29 -0.14
N THR A 141 5.95 -1.17 -1.12
CA THR A 141 6.77 -2.37 -1.27
C THR A 141 7.52 -2.33 -2.58
N GLN A 142 8.69 -2.98 -2.59
CA GLN A 142 9.38 -3.29 -3.81
C GLN A 142 8.49 -4.11 -4.75
N GLY A 143 8.63 -3.87 -6.06
CA GLY A 143 7.94 -4.69 -7.05
C GLY A 143 8.48 -6.10 -7.16
N ALA A 144 7.59 -7.07 -7.28
CA ALA A 144 7.97 -8.45 -7.55
C ALA A 144 8.64 -8.59 -8.93
N TYR A 145 9.48 -9.61 -9.07
CA TYR A 145 10.10 -10.05 -10.35
C TYR A 145 11.04 -9.03 -11.01
N ASP A 146 11.70 -8.20 -10.22
CA ASP A 146 12.81 -7.40 -10.71
C ASP A 146 14.06 -8.27 -10.96
N SER A 147 14.82 -7.93 -11.99
CA SER A 147 16.02 -8.63 -12.45
C SER A 147 17.17 -8.66 -11.44
N GLU A 148 17.14 -7.79 -10.41
CA GLU A 148 18.21 -7.68 -9.43
C GLU A 148 18.03 -8.59 -8.21
N TYR A 149 16.83 -9.15 -7.98
CA TYR A 149 16.51 -9.91 -6.76
C TYR A 149 15.88 -11.28 -7.05
N THR A 150 15.99 -12.19 -6.09
CA THR A 150 15.44 -13.54 -6.21
C THR A 150 13.92 -13.53 -6.03
N VAL A 151 13.24 -14.51 -6.64
CA VAL A 151 11.81 -14.76 -6.41
C VAL A 151 11.51 -14.91 -4.91
N ARG A 152 12.44 -15.53 -4.16
CA ARG A 152 12.34 -15.66 -2.70
C ARG A 152 12.31 -14.31 -1.98
N HIS A 153 13.11 -13.32 -2.39
CA HIS A 153 13.05 -12.00 -1.76
C HIS A 153 11.71 -11.32 -2.00
N SER A 154 11.21 -11.35 -3.24
CA SER A 154 9.89 -10.81 -3.56
C SER A 154 8.80 -11.50 -2.74
N ALA A 155 8.91 -12.83 -2.55
CA ALA A 155 7.97 -13.60 -1.73
C ALA A 155 7.99 -13.17 -0.26
N ILE A 156 9.17 -13.01 0.34
CA ILE A 156 9.30 -12.58 1.73
C ILE A 156 8.75 -11.16 1.90
N VAL A 157 9.09 -10.23 1.01
CA VAL A 157 8.59 -8.84 1.06
C VAL A 157 7.07 -8.80 0.97
N PHE A 158 6.47 -9.55 0.04
CA PHE A 158 5.03 -9.60 -0.13
C PHE A 158 4.32 -10.30 1.04
N ALA A 159 4.84 -11.44 1.49
CA ALA A 159 4.25 -12.18 2.61
C ALA A 159 4.29 -11.34 3.89
N LEU A 160 5.42 -10.70 4.16
CA LEU A 160 5.57 -9.78 5.29
C LEU A 160 4.62 -8.60 5.17
N SER A 161 4.55 -7.94 4.00
CA SER A 161 3.66 -6.80 3.80
C SER A 161 2.19 -7.19 4.02
N THR A 162 1.79 -8.38 3.56
CA THR A 162 0.44 -8.90 3.72
C THR A 162 0.14 -9.21 5.19
N MET A 163 1.06 -9.88 5.89
CA MET A 163 0.91 -10.22 7.31
C MET A 163 0.79 -9.00 8.21
N VAL A 164 1.53 -7.93 7.94
CA VAL A 164 1.52 -6.71 8.77
C VAL A 164 0.39 -5.76 8.38
N SER A 165 -0.06 -5.79 7.12
CA SER A 165 -1.16 -4.95 6.64
C SER A 165 -2.52 -5.36 7.17
N SER A 166 -3.40 -4.39 7.35
CA SER A 166 -4.85 -4.62 7.49
C SER A 166 -5.58 -4.48 6.15
N ILE A 167 -5.02 -3.66 5.25
CA ILE A 167 -5.47 -3.50 3.88
C ILE A 167 -4.28 -3.70 2.95
N GLN A 168 -4.31 -4.78 2.16
CA GLN A 168 -3.34 -5.05 1.11
C GLN A 168 -3.95 -4.67 -0.23
N VAL A 169 -3.43 -3.62 -0.86
CA VAL A 169 -3.74 -3.26 -2.25
C VAL A 169 -2.81 -4.06 -3.15
N PHE A 170 -3.36 -4.93 -4.00
CA PHE A 170 -2.61 -5.72 -4.97
C PHE A 170 -2.73 -5.07 -6.35
N ASN A 171 -1.70 -4.32 -6.73
CA ASN A 171 -1.64 -3.48 -7.91
C ASN A 171 -1.18 -4.29 -9.14
N LEU A 172 -2.13 -4.55 -10.04
CA LEU A 172 -1.95 -5.31 -11.27
C LEU A 172 -2.19 -4.41 -12.48
N MET A 173 -1.63 -4.77 -13.64
CA MET A 173 -1.86 -4.03 -14.88
C MET A 173 -2.77 -4.80 -15.83
N HIS A 174 -3.69 -4.08 -16.45
CA HIS A 174 -4.59 -4.48 -17.53
C HIS A 174 -5.62 -5.56 -17.18
N ASN A 175 -5.26 -6.60 -16.41
CA ASN A 175 -6.14 -7.73 -16.13
C ASN A 175 -5.73 -8.45 -14.82
N LEU A 176 -6.56 -9.40 -14.40
CA LEU A 176 -6.24 -10.39 -13.39
C LEU A 176 -6.08 -11.75 -14.08
N GLN A 177 -4.86 -12.28 -14.06
CA GLN A 177 -4.46 -13.53 -14.71
C GLN A 177 -4.27 -14.66 -13.69
N GLU A 178 -4.22 -15.92 -14.14
CA GLU A 178 -4.06 -17.07 -13.22
C GLU A 178 -2.68 -17.09 -12.54
N ASN A 179 -1.63 -16.62 -13.23
CA ASN A 179 -0.30 -16.44 -12.62
C ASN A 179 -0.37 -15.45 -11.46
N ASP A 180 -1.14 -14.36 -11.54
CA ASP A 180 -1.29 -13.42 -10.43
C ASP A 180 -1.92 -14.11 -9.20
N LEU A 181 -2.86 -15.02 -9.44
CA LEU A 181 -3.51 -15.80 -8.37
C LEU A 181 -2.56 -16.85 -7.77
N GLN A 182 -1.75 -17.52 -8.58
CA GLN A 182 -0.71 -18.45 -8.11
C GLN A 182 0.36 -17.74 -7.27
N VAL A 183 0.76 -16.54 -7.71
CA VAL A 183 1.71 -15.69 -6.98
C VAL A 183 1.13 -15.27 -5.64
N LEU A 184 -0.14 -14.85 -5.63
CA LEU A 184 -0.84 -14.54 -4.40
C LEU A 184 -0.94 -15.75 -3.46
N GLU A 185 -1.31 -16.94 -3.97
CA GLU A 185 -1.37 -18.19 -3.20
C GLU A 185 -0.03 -18.52 -2.55
N LEU A 186 1.06 -18.47 -3.32
CA LEU A 186 2.41 -18.71 -2.80
C LEU A 186 2.69 -17.82 -1.60
N PHE A 187 2.42 -16.52 -1.72
CA PHE A 187 2.74 -15.56 -0.67
C PHE A 187 1.82 -15.67 0.55
N THR A 188 0.56 -16.04 0.35
CA THR A 188 -0.38 -16.29 1.45
C THR A 188 -0.09 -17.60 2.17
N ASP A 189 0.41 -18.63 1.49
CA ASP A 189 0.94 -19.85 2.12
C ASP A 189 2.14 -19.53 3.01
N PHE A 190 3.08 -18.69 2.53
CA PHE A 190 4.19 -18.21 3.35
C PHE A 190 3.71 -17.51 4.63
N GLY A 191 2.71 -16.62 4.51
CA GLY A 191 2.15 -15.93 5.67
C GLY A 191 1.37 -16.85 6.62
N ARG A 192 0.63 -17.83 6.10
CA ARG A 192 -0.15 -18.77 6.92
C ARG A 192 0.75 -19.70 7.74
N LEU A 193 1.88 -20.14 7.17
CA LEU A 193 2.86 -20.97 7.88
C LEU A 193 3.51 -20.21 9.06
N ALA A 194 3.60 -18.89 9.01
CA ALA A 194 4.06 -18.07 10.13
C ALA A 194 2.96 -17.86 11.20
N LEU A 195 1.68 -18.06 10.87
CA LEU A 195 0.53 -17.78 11.74
C LEU A 195 -0.06 -19.03 12.42
N THR A 196 0.72 -20.12 12.56
CA THR A 196 0.37 -21.53 12.90
C THR A 196 -0.55 -21.83 14.11
N THR A 197 -1.22 -20.87 14.73
CA THR A 197 -1.87 -21.03 16.04
C THR A 197 -3.35 -20.60 16.12
N THR A 198 -4.02 -20.18 15.04
CA THR A 198 -5.44 -19.77 15.13
C THR A 198 -6.35 -20.33 14.05
N ASP A 199 -7.54 -20.81 14.42
CA ASP A 199 -8.64 -21.21 13.52
C ASP A 199 -9.32 -20.02 12.80
N LYS A 200 -8.74 -18.81 12.90
CA LYS A 200 -9.29 -17.58 12.33
C LYS A 200 -8.66 -17.30 10.96
N ILE A 201 -9.40 -16.56 10.13
CA ILE A 201 -8.92 -16.05 8.85
C ILE A 201 -7.66 -15.20 9.11
N PRO A 202 -6.52 -15.49 8.44
CA PRO A 202 -5.21 -14.92 8.78
C PRO A 202 -5.06 -13.44 8.38
N PHE A 203 -5.72 -13.01 7.31
CA PHE A 203 -5.61 -11.65 6.78
C PHE A 203 -6.97 -10.98 6.68
N GLN A 204 -6.95 -9.66 6.65
CA GLN A 204 -8.17 -8.86 6.64
C GLN A 204 -8.60 -8.54 5.21
N LYS A 205 -8.27 -7.36 4.68
CA LYS A 205 -8.74 -6.92 3.37
C LYS A 205 -7.69 -7.05 2.29
N LEU A 206 -8.05 -7.70 1.20
CA LEU A 206 -7.33 -7.66 -0.08
C LEU A 206 -8.13 -6.80 -1.07
N MET A 207 -7.49 -5.81 -1.67
CA MET A 207 -8.07 -4.99 -2.74
C MET A 207 -7.26 -5.17 -4.01
N PHE A 208 -7.80 -5.90 -4.99
CA PHE A 208 -7.23 -5.93 -6.33
C PHE A 208 -7.41 -4.56 -6.98
N LEU A 209 -6.33 -3.92 -7.39
CA LEU A 209 -6.35 -2.68 -8.15
C LEU A 209 -5.86 -2.97 -9.56
N ILE A 210 -6.79 -3.06 -10.51
CA ILE A 210 -6.47 -3.33 -11.92
C ILE A 210 -6.26 -1.99 -12.62
N ARG A 211 -4.99 -1.65 -12.84
CA ARG A 211 -4.55 -0.44 -13.55
C ARG A 211 -4.75 -0.59 -15.04
N ASP A 212 -4.94 0.52 -15.73
CA ASP A 212 -5.04 0.58 -17.20
C ASP A 212 -6.11 -0.38 -17.76
N TRP A 213 -7.23 -0.51 -17.04
CA TRP A 213 -8.36 -1.31 -17.49
C TRP A 213 -8.91 -0.74 -18.80
N SER A 214 -8.97 -1.60 -19.82
CA SER A 214 -9.23 -1.19 -21.20
C SER A 214 -10.63 -1.58 -21.69
N PHE A 215 -11.44 -2.24 -20.86
CA PHE A 215 -12.75 -2.79 -21.25
C PHE A 215 -13.91 -2.24 -20.40
N PRO A 216 -14.07 -0.90 -20.26
CA PRO A 216 -15.13 -0.31 -19.44
C PRO A 216 -16.54 -0.61 -19.95
N TYR A 217 -16.67 -1.06 -21.20
CA TYR A 217 -17.93 -1.48 -21.82
C TYR A 217 -18.35 -2.91 -21.41
N GLU A 218 -17.42 -3.73 -20.93
CA GLU A 218 -17.72 -5.05 -20.33
C GLU A 218 -17.96 -4.92 -18.84
N HIS A 219 -17.00 -4.30 -18.15
CA HIS A 219 -17.07 -4.02 -16.71
C HIS A 219 -16.70 -2.55 -16.48
N PRO A 220 -17.61 -1.70 -15.97
CA PRO A 220 -17.36 -0.27 -15.82
C PRO A 220 -16.22 0.01 -14.83
N TYR A 221 -15.57 1.17 -14.97
CA TYR A 221 -14.58 1.61 -13.99
C TYR A 221 -15.16 1.69 -12.57
N GLY A 222 -14.29 1.53 -11.58
CA GLY A 222 -14.67 1.62 -10.18
C GLY A 222 -14.84 0.28 -9.47
N LEU A 223 -15.32 0.36 -8.23
CA LEU A 223 -15.53 -0.80 -7.34
C LEU A 223 -16.64 -1.73 -7.87
N THR A 224 -17.73 -1.18 -8.41
CA THR A 224 -18.87 -1.99 -8.86
C THR A 224 -18.50 -2.92 -10.01
N GLY A 225 -17.91 -2.38 -11.08
CA GLY A 225 -17.44 -3.22 -12.19
C GLY A 225 -16.27 -4.12 -11.79
N GLY A 226 -15.39 -3.63 -10.91
CA GLY A 226 -14.31 -4.46 -10.36
C GLY A 226 -14.81 -5.67 -9.59
N GLN A 227 -15.84 -5.52 -8.76
CA GLN A 227 -16.42 -6.64 -8.03
C GLN A 227 -17.12 -7.65 -8.96
N GLN A 228 -17.82 -7.18 -10.00
CA GLN A 228 -18.41 -8.05 -11.03
C GLN A 228 -17.32 -8.87 -11.73
N PHE A 229 -16.29 -8.20 -12.23
CA PHE A 229 -15.13 -8.83 -12.85
C PHE A 229 -14.42 -9.84 -11.92
N LEU A 230 -14.19 -9.49 -10.66
CA LEU A 230 -13.53 -10.37 -9.70
C LEU A 230 -14.36 -11.62 -9.40
N ASN A 231 -15.68 -11.48 -9.26
CA ASN A 231 -16.58 -12.61 -9.02
C ASN A 231 -16.52 -13.62 -10.18
N GLU A 232 -16.40 -13.14 -11.41
CA GLU A 232 -16.20 -14.00 -12.59
C GLU A 232 -14.84 -14.72 -12.55
N LYS A 233 -13.76 -14.04 -12.14
CA LYS A 233 -12.41 -14.62 -12.07
C LYS A 233 -12.27 -15.67 -10.96
N LEU A 234 -12.89 -15.42 -9.80
CA LEU A 234 -12.82 -16.29 -8.62
C LEU A 234 -13.96 -17.32 -8.55
N ILE A 235 -14.75 -17.48 -9.61
CA ILE A 235 -15.75 -18.54 -9.69
C ILE A 235 -15.07 -19.91 -9.74
N ILE A 236 -15.56 -20.86 -8.95
CA ILE A 236 -15.09 -22.24 -8.95
C ILE A 236 -16.09 -23.06 -9.78
N LYS A 237 -15.67 -23.52 -10.96
CA LYS A 237 -16.50 -24.36 -11.84
C LYS A 237 -16.12 -25.83 -11.68
N GLU A 238 -17.08 -26.73 -11.87
CA GLU A 238 -16.83 -28.18 -11.74
C GLU A 238 -15.79 -28.70 -12.73
N ASN A 239 -15.74 -28.13 -13.93
CA ASN A 239 -14.80 -28.49 -14.98
C ASN A 239 -13.39 -27.89 -14.82
N HIS A 240 -13.15 -27.03 -13.84
CA HIS A 240 -11.80 -26.55 -13.55
C HIS A 240 -10.91 -27.70 -13.07
N ALA A 241 -9.63 -27.67 -13.45
CA ALA A 241 -8.60 -28.51 -12.84
C ALA A 241 -8.56 -28.30 -11.33
N GLU A 242 -8.22 -29.34 -10.55
CA GLU A 242 -8.27 -29.25 -9.10
C GLU A 242 -7.35 -28.18 -8.54
N GLU A 243 -6.17 -27.99 -9.14
CA GLU A 243 -5.23 -26.91 -8.80
C GLU A 243 -5.88 -25.52 -8.87
N LEU A 244 -6.60 -25.21 -9.96
CA LEU A 244 -7.31 -23.94 -10.12
C LEU A 244 -8.44 -23.74 -9.10
N LYS A 245 -9.08 -24.82 -8.68
CA LYS A 245 -10.09 -24.79 -7.61
C LYS A 245 -9.42 -24.52 -6.26
N GLN A 246 -8.29 -25.16 -5.98
CA GLN A 246 -7.55 -24.99 -4.73
C GLN A 246 -7.05 -23.55 -4.56
N ILE A 247 -6.42 -22.95 -5.58
CA ILE A 247 -5.98 -21.54 -5.56
C ILE A 247 -7.13 -20.61 -5.13
N ARG A 248 -8.30 -20.77 -5.75
CA ARG A 248 -9.49 -19.95 -5.44
C ARG A 248 -10.03 -20.18 -4.04
N ARG A 249 -10.06 -21.43 -3.56
CA ARG A 249 -10.47 -21.75 -2.18
C ARG A 249 -9.48 -21.16 -1.18
N HIS A 250 -8.18 -21.29 -1.46
CA HIS A 250 -7.11 -20.79 -0.64
C HIS A 250 -7.22 -19.27 -0.46
N ILE A 251 -7.29 -18.50 -1.54
CA ILE A 251 -7.44 -17.05 -1.51
C ILE A 251 -8.68 -16.63 -0.69
N LYS A 252 -9.84 -17.25 -0.95
CA LYS A 252 -11.08 -16.98 -0.20
C LYS A 252 -11.00 -17.33 1.28
N SER A 253 -10.15 -18.28 1.66
CA SER A 253 -9.96 -18.67 3.06
C SER A 253 -8.95 -17.80 3.81
N CYS A 254 -8.09 -17.07 3.08
CA CYS A 254 -7.01 -16.29 3.66
C CYS A 254 -7.39 -14.85 4.01
N PHE A 255 -8.40 -14.28 3.35
CA PHE A 255 -8.82 -12.88 3.54
C PHE A 255 -10.27 -12.80 3.99
N SER A 256 -10.56 -11.93 4.97
CA SER A 256 -11.92 -11.70 5.46
C SER A 256 -12.76 -10.86 4.49
N ASP A 257 -12.09 -10.00 3.70
CA ASP A 257 -12.72 -9.18 2.67
C ASP A 257 -11.84 -9.17 1.41
N ILE A 258 -12.45 -9.34 0.24
CA ILE A 258 -11.76 -9.31 -1.06
C ILE A 258 -12.55 -8.42 -2.01
N GLY A 259 -11.98 -7.27 -2.33
CA GLY A 259 -12.53 -6.31 -3.28
C GLY A 259 -11.69 -6.20 -4.55
N CYS A 260 -12.26 -5.57 -5.58
CA CYS A 260 -11.56 -5.24 -6.80
C CYS A 260 -12.01 -3.87 -7.33
N TYR A 261 -11.06 -3.06 -7.77
CA TYR A 261 -11.28 -1.75 -8.36
C TYR A 261 -10.64 -1.69 -9.75
N LEU A 262 -11.43 -1.29 -10.76
CA LEU A 262 -10.95 -1.11 -12.14
C LEU A 262 -10.59 0.36 -12.36
N MET A 263 -9.32 0.62 -12.62
CA MET A 263 -8.77 1.96 -12.79
C MET A 263 -8.46 2.19 -14.28
N PRO A 264 -8.87 3.32 -14.88
CA PRO A 264 -8.52 3.67 -16.26
C PRO A 264 -7.00 3.92 -16.42
N HIS A 265 -6.57 4.09 -17.67
CA HIS A 265 -5.20 4.51 -17.97
C HIS A 265 -5.01 5.99 -17.61
N PRO A 266 -3.90 6.41 -16.96
CA PRO A 266 -3.70 7.79 -16.47
C PRO A 266 -3.39 8.82 -17.58
N GLY A 267 -3.44 8.42 -18.84
CA GLY A 267 -3.06 9.22 -20.01
C GLY A 267 -1.60 9.03 -20.46
N LEU A 268 -1.33 9.29 -21.75
CA LEU A 268 -0.02 9.03 -22.37
C LEU A 268 1.09 9.93 -21.82
N LYS A 269 0.77 11.15 -21.39
CA LYS A 269 1.74 12.07 -20.76
C LYS A 269 2.35 11.44 -19.51
N VAL A 270 1.52 10.88 -18.64
CA VAL A 270 1.96 10.17 -17.42
C VAL A 270 2.87 8.99 -17.75
N ALA A 271 2.56 8.24 -18.82
CA ALA A 271 3.28 7.03 -19.18
C ALA A 271 4.62 7.27 -19.90
N THR A 272 4.75 8.38 -20.63
CA THR A 272 5.86 8.58 -21.59
C THR A 272 6.72 9.81 -21.34
N ASN A 273 6.24 10.79 -20.57
CA ASN A 273 6.99 12.00 -20.29
C ASN A 273 7.95 11.79 -19.11
N ASP A 274 9.25 11.85 -19.35
CA ASP A 274 10.29 11.70 -18.32
C ASP A 274 10.30 12.87 -17.31
N GLY A 275 9.79 14.04 -17.72
CA GLY A 275 9.64 15.22 -16.86
C GLY A 275 8.30 15.31 -16.12
N PHE A 276 7.48 14.26 -16.16
CA PHE A 276 6.21 14.26 -15.44
C PHE A 276 6.42 14.18 -13.92
N ASP A 277 5.87 15.15 -13.21
CA ASP A 277 6.04 15.32 -11.75
C ASP A 277 4.72 15.19 -10.98
N GLY A 278 3.67 14.65 -11.61
CA GLY A 278 2.44 14.27 -10.92
C GLY A 278 1.35 15.34 -10.90
N ARG A 279 1.55 16.47 -11.59
CA ARG A 279 0.51 17.49 -11.76
C ARG A 279 -0.75 16.91 -12.38
N LEU A 280 -1.91 17.21 -11.79
CA LEU A 280 -3.20 16.69 -12.25
C LEU A 280 -3.57 17.20 -13.64
N ALA A 281 -3.09 18.39 -14.03
CA ALA A 281 -3.32 18.96 -15.36
C ALA A 281 -2.81 18.06 -16.51
N ASP A 282 -1.87 17.17 -16.23
CA ASP A 282 -1.29 16.23 -17.20
C ASP A 282 -1.85 14.80 -17.09
N ILE A 283 -2.82 14.57 -16.20
CA ILE A 283 -3.45 13.28 -15.96
C ILE A 283 -4.82 13.24 -16.65
N ASP A 284 -5.18 12.09 -17.22
CA ASP A 284 -6.51 11.90 -17.81
C ASP A 284 -7.64 12.10 -16.79
N ALA A 285 -8.68 12.84 -17.17
CA ALA A 285 -9.78 13.20 -16.28
C ALA A 285 -10.52 11.97 -15.71
N ALA A 286 -10.71 10.92 -16.50
CA ALA A 286 -11.38 9.70 -16.02
C ALA A 286 -10.56 9.01 -14.93
N PHE A 287 -9.22 9.08 -15.00
CA PHE A 287 -8.33 8.61 -13.96
C PHE A 287 -8.45 9.46 -12.70
N VAL A 288 -8.42 10.78 -12.82
CA VAL A 288 -8.59 11.70 -11.69
C VAL A 288 -9.92 11.45 -10.96
N ASP A 289 -11.02 11.29 -11.70
CA ASP A 289 -12.34 10.99 -11.12
C ASP A 289 -12.36 9.66 -10.38
N ASN A 290 -11.67 8.64 -10.90
CA ASN A 290 -11.54 7.35 -10.22
C ASN A 290 -10.61 7.40 -8.99
N ILE A 291 -9.61 8.28 -8.97
CA ILE A 291 -8.79 8.51 -7.77
C ILE A 291 -9.64 9.14 -6.67
N LYS A 292 -10.50 10.11 -7.01
CA LYS A 292 -11.42 10.76 -6.06
C LYS A 292 -12.35 9.77 -5.36
N THR A 293 -12.68 8.65 -6.01
CA THR A 293 -13.52 7.60 -5.42
C THR A 293 -12.70 6.49 -4.77
N PHE A 294 -11.58 6.07 -5.36
CA PHE A 294 -10.77 4.96 -4.86
C PHE A 294 -10.05 5.28 -3.56
N VAL A 295 -9.46 6.47 -3.42
CA VAL A 295 -8.67 6.80 -2.22
C VAL A 295 -9.56 6.89 -0.97
N PRO A 296 -10.71 7.59 -0.96
CA PRO A 296 -11.62 7.57 0.18
C PRO A 296 -12.24 6.20 0.45
N LEU A 297 -12.41 5.36 -0.58
CA LEU A 297 -12.87 3.97 -0.38
C LEU A 297 -11.91 3.17 0.53
N ILE A 298 -10.63 3.53 0.60
CA ILE A 298 -9.64 2.88 1.47
C ILE A 298 -9.41 3.65 2.78
N LEU A 299 -9.46 4.98 2.74
CA LEU A 299 -8.94 5.83 3.83
C LEU A 299 -9.99 6.68 4.56
N ASP A 300 -11.24 6.73 4.11
CA ASP A 300 -12.26 7.56 4.76
C ASP A 300 -12.70 6.96 6.11
N PRO A 301 -12.38 7.61 7.25
CA PRO A 301 -12.71 7.10 8.58
C PRO A 301 -14.21 7.12 8.88
N ASN A 302 -15.01 7.86 8.10
CA ASN A 302 -16.45 7.98 8.31
C ASN A 302 -17.25 6.85 7.64
N LYS A 303 -16.66 6.12 6.69
CA LYS A 303 -17.35 5.12 5.88
C LYS A 303 -17.11 3.68 6.32
N ASN A 304 -16.61 3.48 7.54
CA ASN A 304 -16.25 2.16 8.09
C ASN A 304 -15.28 1.35 7.21
N ASN A 305 -14.52 2.05 6.36
CA ASN A 305 -13.59 1.46 5.40
C ASN A 305 -12.16 1.34 5.94
N VAL A 306 -11.86 2.10 6.99
CA VAL A 306 -10.59 2.07 7.71
C VAL A 306 -10.58 0.85 8.62
N ILE A 307 -9.78 -0.16 8.25
CA ILE A 307 -9.76 -1.45 8.94
C ILE A 307 -8.58 -1.48 9.91
N VAL A 308 -8.88 -1.51 11.20
CA VAL A 308 -7.87 -1.68 12.27
C VAL A 308 -7.22 -3.04 12.14
N LYS A 309 -5.90 -3.10 12.26
CA LYS A 309 -5.15 -4.34 12.18
C LYS A 309 -5.48 -5.24 13.35
N GLU A 310 -5.88 -6.46 13.03
CA GLU A 310 -6.12 -7.52 14.00
C GLU A 310 -5.18 -8.71 13.81
N ILE A 311 -4.76 -9.30 14.92
CA ILE A 311 -4.07 -10.59 14.96
C ILE A 311 -4.78 -11.45 16.01
N GLY A 312 -5.19 -12.67 15.62
CA GLY A 312 -6.03 -13.52 16.49
C GLY A 312 -7.42 -12.93 16.78
N GLY A 313 -7.89 -11.98 15.96
CA GLY A 313 -9.13 -11.23 16.14
C GLY A 313 -9.09 -10.26 17.32
N ARG A 314 -7.91 -9.71 17.62
CA ARG A 314 -7.73 -8.62 18.57
C ARG A 314 -7.02 -7.46 17.86
N PRO A 315 -7.47 -6.21 18.04
CA PRO A 315 -6.75 -5.04 17.57
C PRO A 315 -5.33 -5.01 18.12
N ILE A 316 -4.36 -4.65 17.29
CA ILE A 316 -2.96 -4.48 17.71
C ILE A 316 -2.56 -3.01 17.72
N THR A 317 -1.70 -2.64 18.67
CA THR A 317 -1.14 -1.29 18.77
C THR A 317 0.14 -1.12 17.96
N GLY A 318 0.62 0.12 17.82
CA GLY A 318 1.92 0.39 17.18
C GLY A 318 3.07 -0.38 17.82
N LYS A 319 3.12 -0.42 19.16
CA LYS A 319 4.11 -1.21 19.90
C LYS A 319 4.02 -2.71 19.60
N GLN A 320 2.81 -3.27 19.62
CA GLN A 320 2.62 -4.69 19.32
C GLN A 320 2.94 -5.02 17.86
N LEU A 321 2.67 -4.10 16.94
CA LEU A 321 3.02 -4.26 15.54
C LEU A 321 4.53 -4.37 15.33
N VAL A 322 5.36 -3.63 16.10
CA VAL A 322 6.84 -3.79 16.05
C VAL A 322 7.23 -5.22 16.41
N ASP A 323 6.72 -5.75 17.52
CA ASP A 323 7.02 -7.11 17.99
C ASP A 323 6.58 -8.15 16.95
N CYS A 324 5.38 -8.01 16.39
CA CYS A 324 4.88 -8.88 15.34
C CYS A 324 5.72 -8.79 14.06
N PHE A 325 6.10 -7.58 13.63
CA PHE A 325 6.91 -7.37 12.43
C PHE A 325 8.25 -8.08 12.55
N LYS A 326 8.90 -7.94 13.71
CA LYS A 326 10.19 -8.58 14.00
C LYS A 326 10.08 -10.11 13.97
N MET A 327 9.08 -10.66 14.68
CA MET A 327 8.81 -12.10 14.69
C MET A 327 8.54 -12.66 13.29
N TYR A 328 7.66 -12.02 12.52
CA TYR A 328 7.33 -12.46 11.16
C TYR A 328 8.53 -12.36 10.21
N PHE A 329 9.34 -11.31 10.34
CA PHE A 329 10.56 -11.18 9.56
C PHE A 329 11.56 -12.29 9.88
N ASP A 330 11.79 -12.56 11.17
CA ASP A 330 12.68 -13.62 11.63
C ASP A 330 12.18 -15.00 11.15
N ASP A 331 10.88 -15.29 11.24
CA ASP A 331 10.31 -16.57 10.79
C ASP A 331 10.47 -16.77 9.26
N LEU A 332 10.18 -15.73 8.46
CA LEU A 332 10.29 -15.80 7.01
C LEU A 332 11.75 -15.92 6.51
N THR A 333 12.70 -15.33 7.25
CA THR A 333 14.12 -15.32 6.88
C THR A 333 14.91 -16.51 7.45
N SER A 334 14.57 -16.97 8.66
CA SER A 334 15.18 -18.13 9.33
C SER A 334 14.75 -19.47 8.74
N SER A 335 13.61 -19.50 8.03
CA SER A 335 13.13 -20.68 7.32
C SER A 335 14.08 -21.08 6.17
N VAL A 336 15.13 -21.83 6.51
CA VAL A 336 16.09 -22.45 5.58
C VAL A 336 15.43 -23.55 4.71
N THR A 337 14.15 -23.85 4.89
CA THR A 337 13.49 -25.03 4.30
C THR A 337 12.13 -24.79 3.65
N VAL A 338 11.77 -23.58 3.25
CA VAL A 338 10.67 -23.43 2.27
C VAL A 338 11.28 -23.45 0.87
N LYS A 339 11.27 -24.62 0.22
CA LYS A 339 11.58 -24.71 -1.20
C LYS A 339 10.57 -23.84 -1.94
N CYS A 340 11.01 -22.73 -2.55
CA CYS A 340 10.16 -22.02 -3.49
C CYS A 340 9.75 -23.03 -4.58
N PRO A 341 8.45 -23.24 -4.87
CA PRO A 341 8.01 -24.22 -5.87
C PRO A 341 8.65 -23.99 -7.25
N LEU A 342 9.01 -22.73 -7.55
CA LEU A 342 9.63 -22.29 -8.80
C LEU A 342 11.12 -22.69 -8.93
N ASP A 343 11.81 -23.00 -7.83
CA ASP A 343 13.20 -23.52 -7.88
C ASP A 343 13.26 -24.95 -8.46
N GLN A 344 12.12 -25.63 -8.62
CA GLN A 344 12.04 -26.99 -9.15
C GLN A 344 11.85 -27.06 -10.67
N GLU A 345 11.37 -26.00 -11.33
CA GLU A 345 11.18 -26.01 -12.79
C GLU A 345 12.48 -25.78 -13.56
N HIS A 346 13.38 -24.94 -13.05
CA HIS A 346 14.69 -24.72 -13.68
C HIS A 346 15.62 -25.95 -13.60
N ALA A 347 15.39 -26.87 -12.66
CA ALA A 347 16.15 -28.12 -12.55
C ALA A 347 15.69 -29.21 -13.53
N LYS A 348 14.49 -29.08 -14.13
CA LYS A 348 13.95 -30.05 -15.11
C LYS A 348 14.25 -29.70 -16.58
N SER A 349 14.75 -28.51 -16.87
CA SER A 349 15.17 -28.11 -18.23
C SER A 349 16.65 -28.39 -18.55
N ARG A 350 17.40 -29.00 -17.61
CA ARG A 350 18.82 -29.38 -17.78
C ARG A 350 19.08 -30.88 -17.58
N LYS A 351 18.15 -31.73 -18.00
CA LYS A 351 18.40 -33.17 -18.17
C LYS A 351 17.92 -33.66 -19.52
#